data_AF-A0A2G3AI53-F1
#
_entry.id   AF-A0A2G3AI53-F1
#
_cell.length_a   1.000
_cell.length_b   1.000
_cell.length_c   1.000
_cell.angle_alpha   90.00
_cell.angle_beta   90.00
_cell.angle_gamma   90.00
#
_symmetry.space_group_name_H-M   'P 1'
#
loop_
_entity.id
_entity.type
_entity.pdbx_description
1 polymer ?
#
loop_
_entity_poly.entity_id
_entity_poly.type
_entity_poly.pdbx_seq_one_letter_code
_entity_poly.pdbx_strand_id
1 'polypeptide(L)'
;MNFRYRLQVRVMDGTGLITLLLWNHEAVQLMGKTAKELKESLIDNDECSYPSELNDIVEKRLMFKVMVKESNIYKQDEIYKVLKFADDESLFKEYCHPSLKYTVSGTSYKEI
;
A
#
# COMPACT_ATOMS: atom_id res chain seq x y z
N MET A 1 -18.04 18.59 3.63
CA MET A 1 -18.11 17.11 3.60
C MET A 1 -16.92 16.53 4.36
N ASN A 2 -17.08 15.39 5.03
CA ASN A 2 -15.98 14.69 5.72
C ASN A 2 -15.43 13.61 4.77
N PHE A 3 -14.25 13.85 4.20
CA PHE A 3 -13.57 12.89 3.32
C PHE A 3 -12.65 11.99 4.15
N ARG A 4 -12.73 10.69 3.92
CA ARG A 4 -11.88 9.68 4.58
C ARG A 4 -11.41 8.66 3.56
N TYR A 5 -10.18 8.18 3.74
CA TYR A 5 -9.69 7.08 2.92
C TYR A 5 -10.32 5.75 3.29
N ARG A 6 -10.49 4.95 2.26
CA ARG A 6 -10.58 3.49 2.29
C ARG A 6 -9.70 2.97 1.17
N LEU A 7 -8.39 2.96 1.41
CA LEU A 7 -7.38 2.72 0.39
C LEU A 7 -7.07 1.23 0.30
N GLN A 8 -7.26 0.64 -0.89
CA GLN A 8 -6.81 -0.72 -1.19
C GLN A 8 -5.54 -0.65 -2.02
N VAL A 9 -4.52 -1.40 -1.61
CA VAL A 9 -3.25 -1.51 -2.33
C VAL A 9 -2.94 -2.97 -2.59
N ARG A 10 -2.35 -3.27 -3.75
CA ARG A 10 -1.80 -4.59 -4.04
C ARG A 10 -0.32 -4.56 -3.68
N VAL A 11 0.11 -5.52 -2.86
CA VAL A 11 1.51 -5.67 -2.46
C VAL A 11 2.02 -7.02 -2.92
N MET A 12 3.30 -7.10 -3.23
CA MET A 12 3.97 -8.30 -3.69
C MET A 12 5.23 -8.53 -2.88
N ASP A 13 5.48 -9.79 -2.54
CA ASP A 13 6.77 -10.26 -2.05
C ASP A 13 7.24 -11.47 -2.87
N GLY A 14 8.30 -12.15 -2.41
CA GLY A 14 8.82 -13.34 -3.11
C GLY A 14 7.88 -14.56 -3.10
N THR A 15 6.76 -14.52 -2.39
CA THR A 15 5.80 -15.63 -2.28
C THR A 15 4.54 -15.41 -3.11
N GLY A 16 4.14 -14.17 -3.34
CA GLY A 16 2.95 -13.86 -4.11
C GLY A 16 2.47 -12.43 -3.97
N LEU A 17 1.22 -12.21 -4.33
CA LEU A 17 0.56 -10.92 -4.28
C LEU A 17 -0.70 -11.01 -3.42
N ILE A 18 -0.91 -10.02 -2.56
CA ILE A 18 -2.12 -9.89 -1.73
C ILE A 18 -2.67 -8.47 -1.81
N THR A 19 -3.93 -8.30 -1.38
CA THR A 19 -4.56 -6.98 -1.26
C THR A 19 -4.60 -6.55 0.20
N LEU A 20 -4.09 -5.35 0.46
CA LEU A 20 -4.13 -4.72 1.78
C LEU A 20 -5.17 -3.59 1.80
N LEU A 21 -5.88 -3.47 2.92
CA LEU A 21 -6.80 -2.39 3.20
C LEU A 21 -6.25 -1.47 4.28
N LEU A 22 -5.97 -0.22 3.91
CA LEU A 22 -5.58 0.87 4.81
C LEU A 22 -6.81 1.75 5.09
N TRP A 23 -7.11 1.95 6.38
CA TRP A 23 -8.12 2.90 6.78
C TRP A 23 -7.55 4.31 6.85
N ASN A 24 -8.40 5.29 7.11
CA ASN A 24 -8.04 6.71 7.06
C ASN A 24 -6.73 7.05 7.76
N HIS A 25 -6.52 6.56 8.98
CA HIS A 25 -5.32 6.88 9.74
C HIS A 25 -4.05 6.36 9.05
N GLU A 26 -4.02 5.08 8.67
CA GLU A 26 -2.85 4.48 8.01
C GLU A 26 -2.65 5.06 6.60
N ALA A 27 -3.73 5.32 5.86
CA ALA A 27 -3.65 5.91 4.53
C ALA A 27 -3.13 7.35 4.56
N VAL A 28 -3.55 8.18 5.53
CA VAL A 28 -2.98 9.53 5.69
C VAL A 28 -1.49 9.47 6.00
N GLN A 29 -1.06 8.55 6.86
CA GLN A 29 0.37 8.37 7.15
C GLN A 29 1.15 7.97 5.90
N LEU A 30 0.60 7.07 5.08
CA LEU A 30 1.25 6.58 3.88
C LEU A 30 1.30 7.64 2.76
N MET A 31 0.18 8.34 2.54
CA MET A 31 0.04 9.35 1.48
C MET A 31 0.66 10.69 1.84
N GLY A 32 0.86 10.98 3.13
CA GLY A 32 1.27 12.30 3.60
C GLY A 32 0.23 13.41 3.38
N LYS A 33 -0.99 13.06 2.94
CA LYS A 33 -2.09 13.97 2.62
C LYS A 33 -3.40 13.41 3.14
N THR A 34 -4.29 14.27 3.62
CA THR A 34 -5.68 13.93 3.94
C THR A 34 -6.48 13.63 2.68
N ALA A 35 -7.56 12.84 2.81
CA ALA A 35 -8.45 12.55 1.67
C ALA A 35 -9.11 13.81 1.09
N LYS A 36 -9.25 14.86 1.92
CA LYS A 36 -9.73 16.16 1.48
C LYS A 36 -8.69 16.84 0.58
N GLU A 37 -7.44 16.92 1.03
CA GLU A 37 -6.35 17.52 0.24
C GLU A 37 -6.13 16.78 -1.08
N LEU A 38 -6.20 15.43 -1.06
CA LEU A 38 -6.11 14.63 -2.30
C LEU A 38 -7.27 14.91 -3.26
N LYS A 39 -8.49 15.12 -2.75
CA LYS A 39 -9.62 15.48 -3.60
C LYS A 39 -9.47 16.89 -4.17
N GLU A 40 -8.96 17.83 -3.39
CA GLU A 40 -8.78 19.22 -3.81
C GLU A 40 -7.60 19.40 -4.78
N SER A 41 -6.63 18.48 -4.79
CA SER A 41 -5.50 18.50 -5.73
C SER A 41 -5.82 17.92 -7.10
N LEU A 42 -6.95 17.23 -7.27
CA LEU A 42 -7.48 16.83 -8.57
C LEU A 42 -7.93 18.08 -9.33
N ILE A 43 -7.07 18.60 -10.21
CA ILE A 43 -7.37 19.77 -11.04
C ILE A 43 -8.39 19.37 -12.11
N ASP A 44 -9.43 20.20 -12.23
CA ASP A 44 -10.50 20.22 -13.25
C ASP A 44 -11.47 19.05 -13.30
N ASN A 45 -12.69 19.31 -12.78
CA ASN A 45 -14.05 18.88 -13.19
C ASN A 45 -14.35 17.42 -13.63
N ASP A 46 -13.36 16.55 -13.72
CA ASP A 46 -13.52 15.13 -13.97
C ASP A 46 -13.33 14.39 -12.65
N GLU A 47 -14.43 14.24 -11.91
CA GLU A 47 -14.48 13.47 -10.66
C GLU A 47 -14.01 12.01 -10.85
N CYS A 48 -13.83 11.55 -12.09
CA CYS A 48 -13.34 10.23 -12.44
C CYS A 48 -11.83 10.17 -12.72
N SER A 49 -11.10 11.29 -12.63
CA SER A 49 -9.65 11.31 -12.87
C SER A 49 -8.86 10.56 -11.79
N TYR A 50 -7.83 9.84 -12.22
CA TYR A 50 -6.92 9.13 -11.32
C TYR A 50 -5.99 10.14 -10.59
N PRO A 51 -5.94 10.15 -9.25
CA PRO A 51 -5.03 11.03 -8.51
C PRO A 51 -3.59 10.54 -8.64
N SER A 52 -2.80 11.29 -9.41
CA SER A 52 -1.39 11.00 -9.70
C SER A 52 -0.52 10.81 -8.45
N GLU A 53 -0.89 11.43 -7.33
CA GLU A 53 -0.21 11.27 -6.04
C GLU A 53 -0.27 9.85 -5.49
N LEU A 54 -1.23 9.03 -5.91
CA LEU A 54 -1.21 7.59 -5.60
C LEU A 54 0.01 6.88 -6.22
N ASN A 55 0.65 7.46 -7.24
CA ASN A 55 1.89 6.90 -7.77
C ASN A 55 3.05 7.01 -6.78
N ASP A 56 3.01 7.96 -5.84
CA ASP A 56 4.08 8.13 -4.84
C ASP A 56 4.22 6.93 -3.90
N ILE A 57 3.21 6.05 -3.83
CA ILE A 57 3.23 4.85 -3.01
C ILE A 57 3.54 3.58 -3.79
N VAL A 58 3.57 3.66 -5.12
CA VAL A 58 3.92 2.54 -6.00
C VAL A 58 5.41 2.22 -5.84
N GLU A 59 5.76 0.93 -5.88
CA GLU A 59 7.13 0.41 -5.70
C GLU A 59 7.79 0.73 -4.35
N LYS A 60 7.08 1.37 -3.41
CA LYS A 60 7.57 1.53 -2.04
C LYS A 60 7.63 0.18 -1.33
N ARG A 61 8.77 -0.05 -0.68
CA ARG A 61 8.99 -1.22 0.16
C ARG A 61 8.66 -0.87 1.61
N LEU A 62 7.63 -1.50 2.15
CA LEU A 62 7.16 -1.25 3.52
C LEU A 62 6.89 -2.57 4.25
N MET A 63 7.07 -2.57 5.57
CA MET A 63 6.62 -3.66 6.41
C MET A 63 5.22 -3.39 6.92
N PHE A 64 4.31 -4.34 6.73
CA PHE A 64 2.93 -4.23 7.18
C PHE A 64 2.62 -5.20 8.30
N LYS A 65 2.08 -4.69 9.41
CA LYS A 65 1.40 -5.51 10.40
C LYS A 65 -0.06 -5.63 10.01
N VAL A 66 -0.48 -6.82 9.60
CA VAL A 66 -1.85 -7.10 9.16
C VAL A 66 -2.66 -7.88 10.19
N MET A 67 -3.97 -7.71 10.14
CA MET A 67 -4.92 -8.56 10.87
C MET A 67 -5.35 -9.72 9.96
N VAL A 68 -5.13 -10.95 10.43
CA VAL A 68 -5.60 -12.18 9.78
C VAL A 68 -6.82 -12.69 10.54
N LYS A 69 -7.90 -12.96 9.83
CA LYS A 69 -9.14 -13.57 10.34
C LYS A 69 -9.26 -14.99 9.83
N GLU A 70 -10.10 -15.78 10.50
CA GLU A 70 -10.47 -17.12 10.02
C GLU A 70 -11.04 -17.10 8.59
N SER A 71 -11.78 -16.06 8.21
CA SER A 71 -12.25 -15.90 6.82
C SER A 71 -11.12 -15.74 5.81
N ASN A 72 -10.00 -15.11 6.18
CA ASN A 72 -8.84 -14.99 5.30
C ASN A 72 -8.20 -16.36 5.04
N ILE A 73 -8.23 -17.25 6.04
CA ILE A 73 -7.64 -18.60 5.96
C ILE A 73 -8.58 -19.58 5.26
N TYR A 74 -9.83 -19.66 5.72
CA TYR A 74 -10.76 -20.71 5.30
C TYR A 74 -11.70 -20.32 4.16
N LYS A 75 -11.91 -19.01 3.94
CA LYS A 75 -12.82 -18.50 2.90
C LYS A 75 -12.08 -17.73 1.80
N GLN A 76 -10.75 -17.74 1.82
CA GLN A 76 -9.91 -17.03 0.85
C GLN A 76 -10.30 -15.55 0.71
N ASP A 77 -10.65 -14.89 1.83
CA ASP A 77 -10.79 -13.44 1.83
C ASP A 77 -9.39 -12.83 1.65
N GLU A 78 -9.08 -12.35 0.44
CA GLU A 78 -7.75 -11.87 0.07
C GLU A 78 -7.48 -10.42 0.51
N ILE A 79 -8.42 -9.79 1.22
CA ILE A 79 -8.28 -8.42 1.72
C ILE A 79 -7.86 -8.46 3.19
N TYR A 80 -6.61 -8.06 3.43
CA TYR A 80 -6.03 -8.01 4.78
C TYR A 80 -6.04 -6.58 5.31
N LYS A 81 -6.63 -6.38 6.49
CA LYS A 81 -6.64 -5.06 7.15
C LYS A 81 -5.26 -4.75 7.72
N VAL A 82 -4.71 -3.59 7.36
CA VAL A 82 -3.48 -3.07 7.95
C VAL A 82 -3.78 -2.49 9.33
N LEU A 83 -2.94 -2.85 10.31
CA LEU A 83 -2.96 -2.28 11.66
C LEU A 83 -1.93 -1.17 11.82
N LYS A 84 -0.74 -1.41 11.29
CA LYS A 84 0.41 -0.48 11.28
C LYS A 84 1.31 -0.84 10.10
N PHE A 85 2.14 0.10 9.68
CA PHE A 85 3.24 -0.16 8.78
C PHE A 85 4.50 0.58 9.25
N ALA A 86 5.65 0.17 8.74
CA ALA A 86 6.93 0.80 9.03
C ALA A 86 7.81 0.81 7.77
N ASP A 87 8.58 1.88 7.65
CA ASP A 87 9.69 2.03 6.70
C ASP A 87 10.98 2.05 7.52
N ASP A 88 11.46 0.87 7.92
CA ASP A 88 12.60 0.73 8.83
C ASP A 88 13.49 -0.46 8.39
N GLU A 89 14.68 -0.12 7.90
CA GLU A 89 15.68 -1.10 7.45
C GLU A 89 16.12 -2.09 8.55
N SER A 90 16.04 -1.71 9.83
CA SER A 90 16.35 -2.63 10.94
C SER A 90 15.29 -3.72 11.06
N LEU A 91 14.02 -3.36 10.95
CA LEU A 91 12.91 -4.31 10.96
C LEU A 91 12.96 -5.21 9.70
N PHE A 92 13.33 -4.67 8.54
CA PHE A 92 13.52 -5.50 7.35
C PHE A 92 14.58 -6.57 7.58
N LYS A 93 15.73 -6.22 8.18
CA LYS A 93 16.78 -7.21 8.48
C LYS A 93 16.35 -8.26 9.49
N GLU A 94 15.56 -7.87 10.49
CA GLU A 94 15.11 -8.78 11.54
C GLU A 94 14.06 -9.78 11.06
N TYR A 95 13.09 -9.33 10.26
CA TYR A 95 11.92 -10.14 9.88
C TYR A 95 11.94 -10.66 8.44
N CYS A 96 12.89 -10.22 7.60
CA CYS A 96 13.01 -10.75 6.25
C CYS A 96 13.42 -12.22 6.30
N HIS A 97 12.54 -13.09 5.79
CA HIS A 97 12.84 -14.52 5.74
C HIS A 97 14.04 -14.77 4.80
N PRO A 98 15.04 -15.57 5.18
CA PRO A 98 16.26 -15.78 4.38
C PRO A 98 16.03 -16.31 2.96
N SER A 99 14.88 -16.94 2.71
CA SER A 99 14.49 -17.41 1.37
C SER A 99 13.96 -16.30 0.46
N LEU A 100 13.57 -15.14 1.01
CA LEU A 100 13.14 -13.98 0.25
C LEU A 100 14.39 -13.22 -0.21
N LYS A 101 14.98 -13.68 -1.32
CA LYS A 101 16.05 -12.94 -1.99
C LYS A 101 15.46 -11.79 -2.77
N TYR A 102 15.62 -10.58 -2.26
CA TYR A 102 15.26 -9.36 -2.99
C TYR A 102 16.38 -9.01 -3.97
N THR A 103 16.06 -9.03 -5.26
CA THR A 103 16.90 -8.41 -6.28
C THR A 103 16.57 -6.92 -6.28
N VAL A 104 17.54 -6.06 -5.95
CA VAL A 104 17.40 -4.62 -6.21
C VAL A 104 17.47 -4.46 -7.73
N SER A 105 16.32 -4.51 -8.41
CA SER A 105 16.26 -4.17 -9.83
C SER A 105 16.40 -2.66 -9.95
N GLY A 106 17.62 -2.22 -10.25
CA GLY A 106 17.85 -0.90 -10.81
C GLY A 106 16.99 -0.70 -12.05
N THR A 107 16.35 0.47 -12.07
CA THR A 107 15.67 1.17 -13.15
C THR A 107 15.83 0.57 -14.56
N SER A 108 14.75 0.05 -15.15
CA SER A 108 14.43 0.20 -16.57
C SER A 108 13.08 -0.41 -16.88
N TYR A 109 12.04 0.44 -16.88
CA TYR A 109 10.98 0.25 -17.86
C TYR A 109 11.31 1.16 -19.03
N LYS A 110 11.69 0.54 -20.15
CA LYS A 110 11.63 1.18 -21.45
C LYS A 110 10.15 1.38 -21.77
N GLU A 111 9.77 2.61 -21.99
CA GLU A 111 8.50 2.96 -22.61
C GLU A 111 8.39 2.22 -23.95
N ILE A 112 7.21 1.65 -24.21
CA ILE A 112 6.77 1.19 -25.54
C ILE A 112 6.26 2.41 -26.29
#